data_AF-A0A095YJG9-F1
#
_entry.id   AF-A0A095YJG9-F1
#
_cell.length_a   1.000
_cell.length_b   1.000
_cell.length_c   1.000
_cell.angle_alpha   90.00
_cell.angle_beta   90.00
_cell.angle_gamma   90.00
#
_symmetry.space_group_name_H-M   'P 1'
#
loop_
_entity.id
_entity.type
_entity.pdbx_description
1 polymer ?
#
loop_
_entity_poly.entity_id
_entity_poly.type
_entity_poly.pdbx_seq_one_letter_code
_entity_poly.pdbx_strand_id
1 'polypeptide(L)'
;MFIDIHVIQPLPSSNVNRDETGSPKTALYGGVRRHRVSSQSWKRATRETFADFVSEEYLGTRTKRAIELVAKEIVQLDPEAAERAVVLAEGVFKPLDLGMEAVTETDGDGEEKAKELKTLFFLSKTQV
;
A
#
# COMPACT_ATOMS: atom_id res chain seq x y z
N MET A 1 12.12 1.40 27.02
CA MET A 1 10.84 0.86 27.51
C MET A 1 10.28 -0.06 26.44
N PHE A 2 9.80 -1.25 26.79
CA PHE A 2 9.19 -2.22 25.86
C PHE A 2 7.74 -2.48 26.27
N ILE A 3 6.84 -2.68 25.30
CA ILE A 3 5.43 -3.03 25.52
C ILE A 3 5.14 -4.30 24.73
N ASP A 4 4.81 -5.38 25.44
CA ASP A 4 4.45 -6.67 24.84
C ASP A 4 2.94 -6.91 24.96
N ILE A 5 2.32 -7.39 23.88
CA ILE A 5 0.88 -7.64 23.79
C ILE A 5 0.66 -9.09 23.37
N HIS A 6 -0.05 -9.86 24.20
CA HIS A 6 -0.41 -11.25 23.94
C HIS A 6 -1.93 -11.40 23.86
N VAL A 7 -2.43 -11.99 22.77
CA VAL A 7 -3.87 -12.15 22.52
C VAL A 7 -4.16 -13.61 22.18
N ILE A 8 -5.19 -14.17 22.82
CA ILE A 8 -5.78 -15.46 22.47
C ILE A 8 -7.17 -15.18 21.91
N GLN A 9 -7.37 -15.46 20.62
CA GLN A 9 -8.63 -15.21 19.94
C GLN A 9 -9.10 -16.49 19.25
N PRO A 10 -10.23 -17.09 19.66
CA PRO A 10 -10.86 -18.15 18.90
C PRO A 10 -11.46 -17.56 17.62
N LEU A 11 -11.32 -18.28 16.51
CA LEU A 11 -11.96 -17.94 15.24
C LEU A 11 -12.98 -19.03 14.91
N PRO A 12 -14.21 -18.67 14.49
CA PRO A 12 -15.16 -19.66 13.97
C PRO A 12 -14.62 -20.27 12.65
N SER A 13 -15.28 -21.32 12.18
CA SER A 13 -14.93 -21.96 10.90
C SER A 13 -14.87 -20.92 9.77
N SER A 14 -13.66 -20.59 9.34
CA SER A 14 -13.38 -19.51 8.39
C SER A 14 -12.00 -19.68 7.77
N ASN A 15 -11.81 -19.12 6.57
CA ASN A 15 -10.53 -19.14 5.86
C ASN A 15 -9.95 -17.72 5.80
N VAL A 16 -9.49 -17.23 6.95
CA VAL A 16 -9.05 -15.83 7.19
C VAL A 16 -7.82 -15.44 6.35
N ASN A 17 -6.92 -16.40 6.08
CA ASN A 17 -5.70 -16.13 5.33
C ASN A 17 -5.30 -17.37 4.54
N ARG A 18 -5.19 -17.22 3.22
CA ARG A 18 -4.99 -18.30 2.24
C ARG A 18 -3.57 -18.34 1.69
N ASP A 19 -3.18 -19.47 1.12
CA ASP A 19 -2.02 -19.59 0.24
C ASP A 19 -2.41 -19.41 -1.24
N GLU A 20 -1.43 -19.57 -2.13
CA GLU A 20 -1.58 -19.41 -3.58
C GLU A 20 -2.59 -20.40 -4.19
N THR A 21 -2.87 -21.52 -3.51
CA THR A 21 -3.87 -22.52 -3.95
C THR A 21 -5.26 -22.26 -3.39
N GLY A 22 -5.42 -21.23 -2.55
CA GLY A 22 -6.66 -20.91 -1.85
C GLY A 22 -6.87 -21.69 -0.54
N SER A 23 -5.95 -22.57 -0.19
CA SER A 23 -5.99 -23.34 1.06
C SER A 23 -5.65 -22.45 2.25
N PRO A 24 -6.19 -22.72 3.46
CA PRO A 24 -5.78 -21.98 4.66
C PRO A 24 -4.27 -22.11 4.88
N LYS A 25 -3.62 -20.98 5.17
CA LYS A 25 -2.18 -20.99 5.46
C LYS A 25 -1.91 -21.77 6.76
N THR A 26 -0.92 -22.64 6.74
CA THR A 26 -0.58 -23.51 7.88
C THR A 26 0.90 -23.41 8.27
N ALA A 27 1.23 -23.89 9.46
CA ALA A 27 2.60 -24.06 9.94
C ALA A 27 2.71 -25.35 10.79
N LEU A 28 3.88 -25.97 10.80
CA LEU A 28 4.22 -27.04 11.74
C LEU A 28 4.75 -26.42 13.03
N TYR A 29 4.18 -26.80 14.16
CA TYR A 29 4.66 -26.37 15.48
C TYR A 29 4.47 -27.53 16.46
N GLY A 30 5.49 -27.86 17.26
CA GLY A 30 5.42 -29.01 18.19
C GLY A 30 4.93 -30.32 17.54
N GLY A 31 5.39 -30.62 16.32
CA GLY A 31 5.06 -31.86 15.60
C GLY A 31 3.67 -31.91 14.93
N VAL A 32 2.80 -30.92 15.12
CA VAL A 32 1.45 -30.90 14.55
C VAL A 32 1.21 -29.69 13.65
N ARG A 33 0.40 -29.88 12.61
CA ARG A 33 -0.01 -28.80 11.69
C ARG A 33 -1.05 -27.93 12.38
N ARG A 34 -0.84 -26.61 12.34
CA ARG A 34 -1.80 -25.61 12.82
C ARG A 34 -2.13 -24.61 11.72
N HIS A 35 -3.35 -24.10 11.73
CA HIS A 35 -3.70 -22.91 10.96
C HIS A 35 -2.88 -21.72 11.46
N ARG A 36 -2.48 -20.86 10.53
CA ARG A 36 -1.71 -19.65 10.84
C ARG A 36 -2.21 -18.49 10.00
N VAL A 37 -2.41 -17.36 10.64
CA VAL A 37 -2.56 -16.07 9.96
C VAL A 37 -1.18 -15.44 9.83
N SER A 38 -0.82 -15.02 8.62
CA SER A 38 0.49 -14.43 8.37
C SER A 38 0.62 -13.07 9.09
N SER A 39 1.83 -12.73 9.55
CA SER A 39 2.05 -11.47 10.26
C SER A 39 1.74 -10.26 9.37
N GLN A 40 1.99 -10.35 8.07
CA GLN A 40 1.63 -9.31 7.12
C GLN A 40 0.11 -9.11 6.98
N SER A 41 -0.69 -10.17 7.07
CA SER A 41 -2.15 -10.09 6.99
C SER A 41 -2.72 -9.34 8.19
N TRP A 42 -2.26 -9.68 9.40
CA TRP A 42 -2.62 -8.92 10.60
C TRP A 42 -2.12 -7.47 10.54
N LYS A 43 -0.86 -7.24 10.19
CA LYS A 43 -0.30 -5.88 10.09
C LYS A 43 -1.06 -5.01 9.08
N ARG A 44 -1.54 -5.58 7.97
CA ARG A 44 -2.37 -4.84 7.00
C ARG A 44 -3.71 -4.48 7.62
N ALA A 45 -4.43 -5.45 8.19
CA ALA A 45 -5.71 -5.20 8.84
C ALA A 45 -5.59 -4.15 9.94
N THR A 46 -4.57 -4.27 10.81
CA THR A 46 -4.28 -3.27 11.84
C THR A 46 -4.00 -1.89 11.23
N ARG A 47 -3.22 -1.79 10.15
CA ARG A 47 -2.94 -0.49 9.50
C ARG A 47 -4.20 0.15 8.91
N GLU A 48 -5.06 -0.65 8.29
CA GLU A 48 -6.33 -0.17 7.72
C GLU A 48 -7.25 0.35 8.81
N THR A 49 -7.45 -0.41 9.89
CA THR A 49 -8.27 0.05 11.03
C THR A 49 -7.62 1.21 11.79
N PHE A 50 -6.28 1.31 11.82
CA PHE A 50 -5.59 2.41 12.48
C PHE A 50 -5.96 3.78 11.87
N ALA A 51 -6.31 3.83 10.59
CA ALA A 51 -6.78 5.04 9.92
C ALA A 51 -8.04 5.65 10.55
N ASP A 52 -8.86 4.82 11.20
CA ASP A 52 -10.08 5.30 11.88
C ASP A 52 -9.79 6.00 13.22
N PHE A 53 -8.55 5.92 13.72
CA PHE A 53 -8.15 6.40 15.04
C PHE A 53 -7.21 7.60 15.04
N VAL A 54 -6.66 7.99 13.89
CA VAL A 54 -5.70 9.10 13.77
C VAL A 54 -6.02 10.02 12.60
N SER A 55 -5.54 11.26 12.65
CA SER A 55 -5.64 12.19 11.52
C SER A 55 -4.79 11.71 10.34
N GLU A 56 -5.18 12.11 9.12
CA GLU A 56 -4.51 11.73 7.87
C GLU A 56 -3.00 12.08 7.84
N GLU A 57 -2.57 13.09 8.59
CA GLU A 57 -1.17 13.51 8.68
C GLU A 57 -0.24 12.42 9.27
N TYR A 58 -0.79 11.49 10.07
CA TYR A 58 -0.06 10.36 10.65
C TYR A 58 -0.15 9.09 9.79
N LEU A 59 -0.90 9.13 8.70
CA LEU A 59 -1.09 7.99 7.81
C LEU A 59 -0.03 7.97 6.70
N GLY A 60 0.36 6.75 6.34
CA GLY A 60 1.28 6.49 5.25
C GLY A 60 0.63 5.62 4.17
N THR A 61 0.86 5.99 2.92
CA THR A 61 0.34 5.29 1.73
C THR A 61 1.43 4.43 1.13
N ARG A 62 1.14 3.12 0.98
CA ARG A 62 2.02 2.15 0.31
C ARG A 62 1.65 2.06 -1.17
N THR A 63 2.43 2.64 -2.08
CA THR A 63 2.06 2.68 -3.51
C THR A 63 3.27 2.63 -4.45
N LYS A 64 3.05 2.14 -5.67
CA LYS A 64 3.98 2.34 -6.81
C LYS A 64 3.64 3.60 -7.60
N ARG A 65 2.44 4.14 -7.43
CA ARG A 65 1.91 5.34 -8.09
C ARG A 65 2.26 6.62 -7.33
N ALA A 66 3.49 6.73 -6.84
CA ALA A 66 3.91 7.94 -6.12
C ALA A 66 3.94 9.18 -7.05
N ILE A 67 4.17 8.96 -8.35
CA ILE A 67 4.11 10.02 -9.37
C ILE A 67 2.71 10.65 -9.41
N GLU A 68 1.65 9.85 -9.38
CA GLU A 68 0.27 10.34 -9.37
C GLU A 68 -0.06 11.12 -8.09
N LEU A 69 0.42 10.65 -6.93
CA LEU A 69 0.22 11.35 -5.67
C LEU A 69 0.84 12.75 -5.70
N VAL A 70 2.10 12.85 -6.14
CA VAL A 70 2.81 14.13 -6.26
C VAL A 70 2.18 15.02 -7.33
N ALA A 71 1.81 14.46 -8.49
CA ALA A 71 1.15 15.23 -9.54
C ALA A 71 -0.18 15.81 -9.06
N LYS A 72 -0.98 15.03 -8.33
CA LYS A 72 -2.24 15.51 -7.74
C LYS A 72 -1.99 16.66 -6.77
N GLU A 73 -0.97 16.57 -5.92
CA GLU A 73 -0.62 17.65 -4.98
C GLU A 73 -0.14 18.92 -5.72
N ILE A 74 0.66 18.76 -6.78
CA ILE A 74 1.08 19.89 -7.64
C ILE A 74 -0.13 20.63 -8.20
N VAL A 75 -1.15 19.91 -8.70
CA VAL A 75 -2.38 20.55 -9.23
C VAL A 75 -3.20 21.24 -8.13
N GLN A 76 -3.20 20.70 -6.91
CA GLN A 76 -3.87 21.35 -5.79
C GLN A 76 -3.20 22.67 -5.40
N LEU A 77 -1.87 22.73 -5.47
CA LEU A 77 -1.09 23.92 -5.17
C LEU A 77 -1.09 24.94 -6.31
N ASP A 78 -1.01 24.47 -7.56
CA ASP A 78 -1.00 25.26 -8.78
C ASP A 78 -1.91 24.64 -9.85
N PRO A 79 -3.19 25.07 -9.92
CA PRO A 79 -4.14 24.55 -10.90
C PRO A 79 -3.72 24.82 -12.37
N GLU A 80 -2.91 25.84 -12.64
CA GLU A 80 -2.43 26.15 -13.99
C GLU A 80 -1.35 25.16 -14.46
N ALA A 81 -0.72 24.45 -13.52
CA ALA A 81 0.27 23.43 -13.82
C ALA A 81 -0.36 22.06 -14.19
N ALA A 82 -1.68 21.94 -14.28
CA ALA A 82 -2.38 20.66 -14.54
C ALA A 82 -1.80 19.86 -15.71
N GLU A 83 -1.54 20.50 -16.85
CA GLU A 83 -0.98 19.84 -18.03
C GLU A 83 0.49 19.38 -17.85
N ARG A 84 1.23 20.01 -16.93
CA ARG A 84 2.66 19.74 -16.67
C ARG A 84 2.91 18.94 -15.40
N ALA A 85 1.91 18.75 -14.55
CA ALA A 85 2.05 18.18 -13.22
C ALA A 85 2.69 16.79 -13.22
N VAL A 86 2.31 15.91 -14.17
CA VAL A 86 2.89 14.58 -14.32
C VAL A 86 4.37 14.64 -14.70
N VAL A 87 4.74 15.52 -15.64
CA VAL A 87 6.14 15.70 -16.07
C VAL A 87 7.00 16.26 -14.94
N LEU A 88 6.45 17.19 -14.15
CA LEU A 88 7.12 17.75 -12.98
C LEU A 88 7.31 16.68 -11.90
N ALA A 89 6.28 15.87 -11.61
CA ALA A 89 6.36 14.76 -10.67
C ALA A 89 7.39 13.71 -11.12
N GLU A 90 7.46 13.37 -12.41
CA GLU A 90 8.53 12.52 -12.96
C GLU A 90 9.92 13.11 -12.72
N GLY A 91 10.06 14.43 -12.87
CA GLY A 91 11.29 15.16 -12.58
C GLY A 91 11.78 14.98 -11.15
N VAL A 92 10.88 14.81 -10.17
CA VAL A 92 11.22 14.55 -8.76
C VAL A 92 11.83 13.16 -8.57
N PHE A 93 11.29 12.14 -9.26
CA PHE A 93 11.74 10.76 -9.09
C PHE A 93 12.88 10.34 -10.03
N LYS A 94 13.11 11.05 -11.14
CA LYS A 94 14.16 10.76 -12.12
C LYS A 94 15.58 10.70 -11.53
N PRO A 95 15.99 11.61 -10.61
CA PRO A 95 17.30 11.53 -9.96
C PRO A 95 17.51 10.30 -9.08
N LEU A 96 16.43 9.61 -8.67
CA LEU A 96 16.51 8.44 -7.80
C LEU A 96 16.86 7.16 -8.57
N ASP A 97 16.79 7.16 -9.90
CA ASP A 97 17.12 6.01 -10.77
C ASP A 97 16.41 4.69 -10.40
N LEU A 98 15.17 4.78 -9.92
CA LEU A 98 14.42 3.62 -9.41
C LEU A 98 13.64 2.87 -10.50
N GLY A 99 13.71 3.33 -11.75
CA GLY A 99 12.97 2.81 -12.89
C GLY A 99 11.46 3.11 -12.84
N MET A 100 10.90 3.46 -14.00
CA MET A 100 9.47 3.74 -14.21
C MET A 100 8.92 2.82 -15.29
N GLU A 101 7.69 2.32 -15.11
CA GLU A 101 6.97 1.49 -16.06
C GLU A 101 5.63 2.17 -16.38
N ALA A 102 5.28 2.22 -17.66
CA ALA A 102 3.94 2.64 -18.07
C ALA A 102 3.00 1.44 -17.87
N VAL A 103 1.91 1.67 -17.13
CA VAL A 103 0.86 0.67 -16.92
C VAL A 103 -0.41 1.21 -17.56
N THR A 104 -0.98 0.44 -18.48
CA THR A 104 -2.29 0.73 -19.07
C THR A 104 -3.33 0.04 -18.22
N GLU A 105 -4.24 0.79 -17.59
CA GLU A 105 -5.41 0.22 -16.95
C GLU A 105 -6.64 0.38 -17.86
N THR A 106 -7.44 -0.68 -17.90
CA THR A 106 -8.80 -0.66 -18.43
C THR A 106 -9.74 -0.62 -17.24
N ASP A 107 -10.01 0.56 -16.72
CA ASP A 107 -11.19 0.78 -15.89
C ASP A 107 -12.38 1.12 -16.80
N GLY A 108 -13.58 0.69 -16.41
CA GLY A 108 -14.79 0.64 -17.25
C GLY A 108 -15.26 1.95 -17.90
N ASP A 109 -14.56 3.07 -17.68
CA ASP A 109 -14.84 4.41 -18.22
C ASP A 109 -13.66 5.03 -19.00
N GLY A 110 -12.71 4.22 -19.50
CA GLY A 110 -11.70 4.66 -20.48
C GLY A 110 -10.28 4.18 -20.19
N GLU A 111 -9.41 4.21 -21.22
CA GLU A 111 -7.98 3.91 -21.08
C GLU A 111 -7.26 5.10 -20.43
N GLU A 112 -6.91 4.99 -19.14
CA GLU A 112 -6.03 5.96 -18.48
C GLU A 112 -4.61 5.39 -18.40
N LYS A 113 -3.65 6.13 -18.99
CA LYS A 113 -2.23 5.73 -19.00
C LYS A 113 -1.55 6.24 -17.74
N ALA A 114 -1.44 5.38 -16.73
CA ALA A 114 -0.71 5.63 -15.50
C ALA A 114 0.78 5.27 -15.63
N LYS A 115 1.65 5.95 -14.88
CA LYS A 115 3.05 5.58 -14.72
C LYS A 115 3.32 5.11 -13.30
N GLU A 116 3.84 3.90 -13.18
CA GLU A 116 4.22 3.31 -11.90
C GLU A 116 5.75 3.28 -11.73
N LEU A 117 6.21 3.44 -10.50
CA LEU A 117 7.59 3.17 -10.12
C LEU A 117 7.79 1.66 -10.00
N LYS A 118 8.94 1.14 -10.45
CA LYS A 118 9.28 -0.28 -10.25
C LYS A 118 9.36 -0.65 -8.77
N THR A 119 9.79 0.33 -7.97
CA THR A 119 9.95 0.21 -6.51
C THR A 119 8.70 0.71 -5.80
N LEU A 120 8.35 0.01 -4.72
CA LEU A 120 7.20 0.35 -3.89
C LEU A 120 7.58 1.34 -2.80
N PHE A 121 6.84 2.44 -2.71
CA PHE A 121 7.04 3.49 -1.73
C PHE A 121 6.08 3.37 -0.55
N PHE A 122 6.48 3.94 0.58
CA PHE A 122 5.63 4.21 1.73
C PHE A 122 5.83 5.66 2.15
N LEU A 123 4.84 6.52 1.86
CA LEU A 123 4.94 7.97 2.01
C LEU A 123 3.84 8.49 2.93
N SER A 124 4.18 9.39 3.86
CA SER A 124 3.16 10.16 4.60
C SER A 124 2.62 11.31 3.75
N LYS A 125 1.47 11.85 4.14
CA LYS A 125 0.89 13.05 3.49
C LYS A 125 1.84 14.26 3.51
N THR A 126 2.70 14.35 4.52
CA THR A 126 3.71 15.42 4.66
C THR A 126 4.95 15.24 3.79
N GLN A 127 5.16 14.04 3.22
CA GLN A 127 6.29 13.74 2.33
C GLN A 127 5.94 13.89 0.84
N VAL A 128 4.65 13.84 0.52
CA VAL A 128 4.10 14.11 -0.80
C VAL A 128 3.94 15.63 -0.93
#